data_AF-A0A925J0R9-F1
#
_entry.id   AF-A0A925J0R9-F1
#
_cell.length_a   1.000
_cell.length_b   1.000
_cell.length_c   1.000
_cell.angle_alpha   90.00
_cell.angle_beta   90.00
_cell.angle_gamma   90.00
#
_symmetry.space_group_name_H-M   'P 1'
#
loop_
_entity.id
_entity.type
_entity.pdbx_description
1 polymer ?
#
loop_
_entity_poly.entity_id
_entity_poly.type
_entity_poly.pdbx_seq_one_letter_code
_entity_poly.pdbx_strand_id
1 'polypeptide(L)'
;VLCFAAAEAWPEPQGQVPADVVGTWETSDPRYAGRRLVLEEFAITSVADSSRETHSVERVAMTRRGDTLAVSITYGDPGAWLELGLVHLRGPREQLTLAHPAGLTWTRSSAGGTAAAAMR
;
A
#
# COMPACT_ATOMS: atom_id res chain seq x y z
N VAL A 1 -7.92 -31.79 7.22
CA VAL A 1 -6.81 -31.26 6.38
C VAL A 1 -7.44 -30.36 5.34
N LEU A 2 -7.36 -29.04 5.51
CA LEU A 2 -7.89 -28.09 4.54
C LEU A 2 -6.83 -27.86 3.47
N CYS A 3 -7.07 -28.40 2.27
CA CYS A 3 -6.26 -28.14 1.09
C CYS A 3 -6.43 -26.68 0.68
N PHE A 4 -5.39 -25.87 0.89
CA PHE A 4 -5.27 -24.58 0.21
C PHE A 4 -4.91 -24.89 -1.24
N ALA A 5 -5.89 -24.79 -2.14
CA ALA A 5 -5.62 -24.75 -3.57
C ALA A 5 -4.59 -23.64 -3.83
N ALA A 6 -3.55 -24.00 -4.57
CA ALA A 6 -2.46 -23.11 -4.96
C ALA A 6 -3.06 -21.80 -5.48
N ALA A 7 -2.75 -20.69 -4.79
CA ALA A 7 -2.99 -19.38 -5.34
C ALA A 7 -2.24 -19.34 -6.68
N GLU A 8 -2.94 -18.97 -7.76
CA GLU A 8 -2.30 -18.71 -9.04
C GLU A 8 -1.28 -17.59 -8.82
N ALA A 9 0.00 -17.99 -8.74
CA ALA A 9 1.12 -17.07 -8.72
C ALA A 9 1.20 -16.47 -10.13
N TRP A 10 0.53 -15.34 -10.32
CA TRP A 10 0.72 -14.54 -11.53
C TRP A 10 2.18 -14.11 -11.61
N PRO A 11 2.83 -14.18 -12.80
CA PRO A 11 4.16 -13.61 -12.98
C PRO A 11 4.10 -12.12 -12.67
N GLU A 12 4.75 -11.72 -11.58
CA GLU A 12 4.64 -10.40 -10.97
C GLU A 12 5.27 -9.32 -11.87
N PRO A 13 4.61 -8.17 -12.11
CA PRO A 13 5.32 -6.99 -12.59
C PRO A 13 6.33 -6.60 -11.50
N GLN A 14 7.62 -6.75 -11.83
CA GLN A 14 8.74 -6.49 -10.92
C GLN A 14 8.60 -5.10 -10.28
N GLY A 15 8.52 -5.05 -8.95
CA GLY A 15 8.62 -3.81 -8.18
C GLY A 15 7.47 -2.80 -8.34
N GLN A 16 6.36 -3.16 -9.00
CA GLN A 16 5.24 -2.23 -9.24
C GLN A 16 4.11 -2.40 -8.24
N VAL A 17 3.81 -1.34 -7.49
CA VAL A 17 2.65 -1.28 -6.60
C VAL A 17 1.36 -1.27 -7.45
N PRO A 18 0.35 -2.09 -7.13
CA PRO A 18 -0.87 -2.15 -7.94
C PRO A 18 -1.59 -0.80 -7.92
N ALA A 19 -2.10 -0.36 -9.08
CA ALA A 19 -2.80 0.92 -9.23
C ALA A 19 -3.98 1.09 -8.25
N ASP A 20 -4.63 0.00 -7.84
CA ASP A 20 -5.70 0.01 -6.83
C ASP A 20 -5.24 0.54 -5.47
N VAL A 21 -3.97 0.32 -5.15
CA VAL A 21 -3.37 0.61 -3.85
C VAL A 21 -2.56 1.91 -3.91
N VAL A 22 -2.10 2.31 -5.09
CA VAL A 22 -1.44 3.60 -5.32
C VAL A 22 -2.34 4.74 -4.86
N GLY A 23 -1.80 5.63 -4.03
CA GLY A 23 -2.52 6.76 -3.49
C GLY A 23 -1.99 7.23 -2.14
N THR A 24 -2.61 8.29 -1.63
CA THR A 24 -2.37 8.80 -0.29
C THR A 24 -3.40 8.21 0.66
N TRP A 25 -2.91 7.62 1.74
CA TRP A 25 -3.69 6.94 2.76
C TRP A 25 -3.48 7.63 4.10
N GLU A 26 -4.58 7.82 4.82
CA GLU A 26 -4.60 8.44 6.15
C GLU A 26 -5.33 7.53 7.12
N THR A 27 -4.95 7.56 8.38
CA THR A 27 -5.64 6.82 9.43
C THR A 27 -6.27 7.78 10.44
N SER A 28 -7.47 7.45 10.91
CA SER A 28 -8.14 8.18 12.00
C SER A 28 -7.75 7.68 13.38
N ASP A 29 -6.88 6.67 13.47
CA ASP A 29 -6.41 6.16 14.76
C ASP A 29 -5.57 7.23 15.48
N PRO A 30 -5.95 7.66 16.70
CA PRO A 30 -5.24 8.72 17.43
C PRO A 30 -3.76 8.40 17.70
N ARG A 31 -3.37 7.12 17.76
CA ARG A 31 -1.98 6.69 17.97
C ARG A 31 -1.08 7.05 16.79
N TYR A 32 -1.68 7.25 15.61
CA TYR A 32 -1.01 7.57 14.35
C TYR A 32 -1.53 8.90 13.79
N ALA A 33 -2.11 9.77 14.63
CA ALA A 33 -2.62 11.06 14.22
C ALA A 33 -1.54 11.88 13.50
N GLY A 34 -1.92 12.53 12.39
CA GLY A 34 -0.99 13.31 11.56
C GLY A 34 -0.09 12.49 10.64
N ARG A 35 -0.17 11.15 10.67
CA ARG A 35 0.60 10.29 9.76
C ARG A 35 -0.12 10.05 8.44
N ARG A 36 0.67 9.98 7.37
CA ARG A 36 0.22 9.61 6.02
C ARG A 36 1.12 8.53 5.45
N LEU A 37 0.52 7.64 4.68
CA LEU A 37 1.21 6.66 3.87
C LEU A 37 0.93 6.98 2.40
N VAL A 38 1.96 7.32 1.63
CA VAL A 38 1.84 7.54 0.19
C VAL A 38 2.44 6.33 -0.51
N LEU A 39 1.63 5.65 -1.30
CA LEU A 39 2.03 4.52 -2.11
C LEU A 39 2.06 4.97 -3.57
N GLU A 40 3.24 4.97 -4.16
CA GLU A 40 3.49 5.29 -5.56
C GLU A 40 3.85 4.00 -6.30
N GLU A 41 3.87 4.04 -7.64
CA GLU A 41 4.12 2.85 -8.46
C GLU A 41 5.42 2.12 -8.08
N PHE A 42 6.47 2.86 -7.70
CA PHE A 42 7.79 2.32 -7.38
C PHE A 42 8.37 2.80 -6.04
N ALA A 43 7.58 3.48 -5.22
CA ALA A 43 8.06 4.07 -3.98
C ALA A 43 6.99 4.07 -2.89
N ILE A 44 7.47 4.02 -1.64
CA ILE A 44 6.65 4.19 -0.45
C ILE A 44 7.18 5.40 0.29
N THR A 45 6.28 6.34 0.60
CA THR A 45 6.60 7.47 1.47
C THR A 45 5.80 7.39 2.76
N SER A 46 6.51 7.40 3.89
CA SER A 46 5.99 7.61 5.23
C SER A 46 6.09 9.10 5.57
N VAL A 47 4.98 9.70 6.00
CA VAL A 47 4.95 11.07 6.54
C VAL A 47 4.47 10.99 7.98
N ALA A 48 5.26 11.56 8.91
CA ALA A 48 4.89 11.68 10.31
C ALA A 48 5.34 13.05 10.82
N ASP A 49 4.41 13.85 11.34
CA ASP A 49 4.66 15.21 11.82
C ASP A 49 5.38 16.08 10.76
N SER A 50 6.68 16.31 10.95
CA SER A 50 7.56 17.08 10.07
C SER A 50 8.57 16.22 9.31
N SER A 51 8.59 14.90 9.54
CA SER A 51 9.49 13.98 8.85
C SER A 51 8.80 13.33 7.64
N ARG A 52 9.59 13.13 6.59
CA ARG A 52 9.21 12.42 5.38
C ARG A 52 10.33 11.46 5.03
N GLU A 53 9.99 10.19 4.93
CA GLU A 53 10.91 9.12 4.53
C GLU A 53 10.36 8.45 3.29
N THR A 54 11.18 8.33 2.26
CA THR A 54 10.81 7.71 0.99
C THR A 54 11.78 6.58 0.68
N HIS A 55 11.24 5.43 0.30
CA HIS A 55 12.01 4.23 -0.03
C HIS A 55 11.54 3.66 -1.36
N SER A 56 12.48 3.09 -2.12
CA SER A 56 12.18 2.40 -3.37
C SER A 56 11.54 1.04 -3.11
N VAL A 57 10.61 0.67 -3.98
CA VAL A 57 10.00 -0.66 -4.00
C VAL A 57 10.88 -1.59 -4.82
N GLU A 58 11.24 -2.72 -4.22
CA GLU A 58 12.05 -3.76 -4.84
C GLU A 58 11.18 -4.89 -5.39
N ARG A 59 10.18 -5.30 -4.61
CA ARG A 59 9.32 -6.44 -4.95
C ARG A 59 7.91 -6.20 -4.49
N VAL A 60 6.96 -6.67 -5.29
CA VAL A 60 5.54 -6.66 -4.95
C VAL A 60 4.98 -8.04 -5.22
N ALA A 61 4.37 -8.63 -4.20
CA ALA A 61 3.58 -9.83 -4.30
C ALA A 61 2.12 -9.53 -4.03
N MET A 62 1.22 -10.16 -4.80
CA MET A 62 -0.21 -9.91 -4.67
C MET A 62 -1.05 -11.17 -4.80
N THR A 63 -2.18 -11.18 -4.10
CA THR A 63 -3.20 -12.22 -4.23
C THR A 63 -4.57 -11.56 -4.20
N ARG A 64 -5.38 -11.79 -5.23
CA ARG A 64 -6.73 -11.27 -5.33
C ARG A 64 -7.76 -12.37 -5.07
N ARG A 65 -8.80 -12.07 -4.28
CA ARG A 65 -9.97 -12.92 -4.05
C ARG A 65 -11.23 -12.05 -4.00
N GLY A 66 -12.05 -12.08 -5.05
CA GLY A 66 -13.22 -11.19 -5.17
C GLY A 66 -12.79 -9.72 -5.10
N ASP A 67 -13.44 -8.95 -4.22
CA ASP A 67 -13.15 -7.52 -4.00
C ASP A 67 -11.96 -7.26 -3.05
N THR A 68 -11.31 -8.32 -2.57
CA THR A 68 -10.15 -8.24 -1.67
C THR A 68 -8.86 -8.44 -2.45
N LEU A 69 -7.91 -7.52 -2.29
CA LEU A 69 -6.55 -7.61 -2.81
C LEU A 69 -5.56 -7.59 -1.63
N ALA A 70 -4.89 -8.70 -1.37
CA ALA A 70 -3.75 -8.75 -0.47
C ALA A 70 -2.48 -8.41 -1.24
N VAL A 71 -1.62 -7.56 -0.68
CA VAL A 71 -0.34 -7.17 -1.26
C VAL A 71 0.75 -7.24 -0.18
N SER A 72 1.92 -7.78 -0.53
CA SER A 72 3.15 -7.67 0.24
C SER A 72 4.16 -6.89 -0.59
N ILE A 73 4.70 -5.82 -0.04
CA ILE A 73 5.65 -4.94 -0.71
C ILE A 73 6.99 -5.01 0.04
N THR A 74 8.05 -5.43 -0.65
CA THR A 74 9.42 -5.29 -0.17
C THR A 74 9.97 -3.95 -0.62
N TYR A 75 10.41 -3.12 0.33
CA TYR A 75 10.89 -1.76 0.07
C TYR A 75 12.03 -1.39 1.02
N GLY A 76 12.84 -0.41 0.65
CA GLY A 76 13.96 0.05 1.48
C GLY A 76 15.20 0.36 0.66
N ASP A 77 16.35 0.23 1.31
CA ASP A 77 17.66 0.45 0.71
C ASP A 77 18.42 -0.89 0.58
N PRO A 78 19.40 -1.00 -0.33
CA PRO A 78 20.22 -2.20 -0.46
C PRO A 78 20.87 -2.60 0.88
N GLY A 79 20.50 -3.79 1.37
CA GLY A 79 20.99 -4.32 2.65
C GLY A 79 20.11 -4.00 3.87
N ALA A 80 19.04 -3.22 3.69
CA ALA A 80 18.07 -2.86 4.73
C ALA A 80 16.63 -2.90 4.18
N TRP A 81 16.22 -4.07 3.70
CA TRP A 81 14.89 -4.28 3.16
C TRP A 81 13.84 -4.49 4.26
N LEU A 82 12.69 -3.85 4.09
CA LEU A 82 11.51 -3.98 4.93
C LEU A 82 10.37 -4.60 4.13
N GLU A 83 9.41 -5.19 4.83
CA GLU A 83 8.20 -5.76 4.24
C GLU A 83 6.95 -5.02 4.76
N LEU A 84 6.13 -4.53 3.83
CA LEU A 84 4.81 -3.96 4.09
C LEU A 84 3.73 -4.90 3.59
N GLY A 85 3.07 -5.60 4.52
CA GLY A 85 1.85 -6.35 4.21
C GLY A 85 0.62 -5.46 4.32
N LEU A 86 -0.24 -5.48 3.30
CA LEU A 86 -1.50 -4.74 3.27
C LEU A 86 -2.63 -5.54 2.63
N VAL A 87 -3.85 -5.25 3.05
CA VAL A 87 -5.09 -5.77 2.47
C VAL A 87 -5.93 -4.59 2.02
N HIS A 88 -6.20 -4.52 0.73
CA HIS A 88 -7.07 -3.54 0.11
C HIS A 88 -8.44 -4.15 -0.15
N LEU A 89 -9.49 -3.48 0.35
CA LEU A 89 -10.88 -3.83 0.08
C LEU A 89 -11.47 -2.80 -0.89
N ARG A 90 -11.79 -3.24 -2.11
CA ARG A 90 -12.48 -2.40 -3.09
C ARG A 90 -13.96 -2.27 -2.69
N GLY A 91 -14.50 -1.07 -2.80
CA GLY A 91 -15.92 -0.82 -2.49
C GLY A 91 -16.23 0.67 -2.41
N PRO A 92 -17.46 1.04 -1.99
CA PRO A 92 -17.88 2.45 -1.87
C PRO A 92 -17.07 3.24 -0.83
N ARG A 93 -16.32 2.55 0.04
CA ARG A 93 -15.31 3.12 0.93
C ARG A 93 -14.04 2.30 0.78
N GLU A 94 -13.11 2.79 -0.02
CA GLU A 94 -11.81 2.14 -0.18
C GLU A 94 -11.05 2.15 1.16
N GLN A 95 -10.61 0.96 1.56
CA GLN A 95 -9.92 0.74 2.82
C GLN A 95 -8.66 -0.07 2.58
N LEU A 96 -7.60 0.34 3.27
CA LEU A 96 -6.33 -0.35 3.32
C LEU A 96 -6.05 -0.72 4.77
N THR A 97 -5.92 -2.00 5.05
CA THR A 97 -5.55 -2.50 6.38
C THR A 97 -4.11 -3.00 6.32
N LEU A 98 -3.27 -2.54 7.25
CA LEU A 98 -1.92 -3.09 7.37
C LEU A 98 -1.96 -4.44 8.08
N ALA A 99 -1.15 -5.38 7.61
CA ALA A 99 -0.91 -6.63 8.30
C ALA A 99 -0.18 -6.39 9.63
N HIS A 100 0.75 -5.43 9.65
CA HIS A 100 1.52 -5.04 10.82
C HIS A 100 1.73 -3.51 10.86
N PRO A 101 1.29 -2.81 11.90
CA PRO A 101 0.47 -3.30 13.03
C PRO A 101 -0.93 -3.72 12.55
N ALA A 102 -1.38 -4.88 13.02
CA ALA A 102 -2.68 -5.44 12.64
C ALA A 102 -3.84 -4.56 13.13
N GLY A 103 -4.90 -4.47 12.34
CA GLY A 103 -6.14 -3.77 12.71
C GLY A 103 -6.10 -2.26 12.54
N LEU A 104 -5.03 -1.70 11.98
CA LEU A 104 -4.97 -0.29 11.61
C LEU A 104 -5.60 -0.11 10.21
N THR A 105 -6.77 0.53 10.18
CA THR A 105 -7.44 0.90 8.93
C THR A 105 -6.98 2.27 8.47
N TRP A 106 -6.60 2.32 7.21
CA TRP A 106 -6.30 3.53 6.46
C TRP A 106 -7.38 3.74 5.41
N THR A 107 -7.80 4.98 5.28
CA THR A 107 -8.76 5.43 4.28
C THR A 107 -8.03 6.27 3.24
N ARG A 108 -8.42 6.11 1.97
CA ARG A 108 -7.87 6.94 0.91
C ARG A 108 -8.18 8.40 1.19
N SER A 109 -7.15 9.24 1.24
CA SER A 109 -7.33 10.68 1.38
C SER A 109 -7.99 11.20 0.12
N SER A 110 -9.09 11.95 0.28
CA SER A 110 -9.78 12.61 -0.83
C SER A 110 -8.99 13.81 -1.38
N ALA A 111 -7.88 14.18 -0.73
CA ALA A 111 -6.99 15.24 -1.18
C ALA A 111 -6.05 14.73 -2.28
N GLY A 112 -6.43 14.94 -3.55
CA GLY A 112 -5.45 15.01 -4.65
C GLY A 112 -5.69 14.10 -5.85
N GLY A 113 -6.93 13.91 -6.29
CA GLY A 113 -7.18 13.71 -7.72
C GLY A 113 -6.86 14.99 -8.48
N THR A 114 -5.58 15.33 -8.67
CA THR A 114 -5.03 16.32 -9.63
C THR A 114 -3.52 16.50 -9.45
N ALA A 115 -2.71 15.62 -10.03
CA ALA A 115 -1.28 15.89 -10.27
C ALA A 115 -0.84 15.52 -11.72
N ALA A 116 -1.79 15.49 -12.67
CA ALA A 116 -1.50 15.25 -14.10
C ALA A 116 -2.31 16.13 -15.07
N ALA A 117 -2.81 17.29 -14.64
CA ALA A 117 -3.54 18.24 -15.50
C ALA A 117 -2.98 19.68 -15.45
N ALA A 118 -1.71 19.84 -15.09
CA ALA A 118 -1.04 21.14 -15.09
C ALA A 118 0.37 21.02 -15.69
N MET A 119 0.46 20.58 -16.93
CA MET A 119 1.53 20.95 -17.85
C MET A 119 0.89 21.10 -19.23
N ARG A 120 0.45 22.34 -19.48
CA ARG A 120 0.33 22.90 -20.83
C ARG A 120 1.73 23.29 -21.30
#